data_AF-A0AAV7NEZ9-F1
#
_entry.id   AF-A0AAV7NEZ9-F1
#
_cell.length_a   1.000
_cell.length_b   1.000
_cell.length_c   1.000
_cell.angle_alpha   90.00
_cell.angle_beta   90.00
_cell.angle_gamma   90.00
#
_symmetry.space_group_name_H-M   'P 1'
#
loop_
_entity.id
_entity.type
_entity.pdbx_description
1 polymer ?
#
loop_
_entity_poly.entity_id
_entity_poly.type
_entity_poly.pdbx_seq_one_letter_code
_entity_poly.pdbx_strand_id
1 'polypeptide(L)'
;MKALVLLNTIPLEGLRSQSVFDEMRGSYIRELVKAIGLTQKGVVASSQRFYQLTKLMDSMHEIVKKLHLFCLNTFLQSRTLSIDFPEMMSEVIAAQLPKILAGMVKPLIFHRK
;
A
#
# COMPACT_ATOMS: atom_id res chain seq x y z
N MET A 1 7.12 -0.04 -9.17
CA MET A 1 5.89 0.28 -8.41
C MET A 1 5.63 -0.64 -7.23
N LYS A 2 5.77 -1.97 -7.33
CA LYS A 2 5.55 -2.90 -6.19
C LYS A 2 6.28 -2.49 -4.90
N ALA A 3 7.53 -2.04 -4.99
CA ALA A 3 8.28 -1.53 -3.83
C ALA A 3 7.59 -0.31 -3.18
N LEU A 4 7.05 0.61 -3.98
CA LEU A 4 6.31 1.77 -3.46
C LEU A 4 4.98 1.38 -2.81
N VAL A 5 4.33 0.30 -3.27
CA VAL A 5 3.13 -0.25 -2.63
C VAL A 5 3.47 -0.84 -1.26
N LEU A 6 4.57 -1.57 -1.12
CA LEU A 6 5.05 -2.03 0.19
C LEU A 6 5.29 -0.86 1.16
N LEU A 7 5.81 0.25 0.63
CA LEU A 7 6.15 1.44 1.40
C LEU A 7 4.98 2.45 1.49
N ASN A 8 3.74 2.09 1.14
CA ASN A 8 2.62 3.04 1.07
C ASN A 8 1.81 3.17 2.37
N THR A 9 2.05 2.34 3.37
CA THR A 9 1.29 2.34 4.63
C THR A 9 2.26 2.17 5.79
N ILE A 10 2.12 3.02 6.80
CA ILE A 10 2.94 2.96 8.03
C ILE A 10 2.03 2.96 9.26
N PRO A 11 2.54 2.60 10.46
CA PRO A 11 1.79 2.80 11.70
C PRO A 11 1.41 4.27 11.90
N LEU A 12 0.31 4.53 12.59
CA LEU A 12 -0.17 5.90 12.83
C LEU A 12 0.85 6.73 13.61
N GLU A 13 1.53 6.10 14.57
CA GLU A 13 2.60 6.65 15.40
C GLU A 13 3.93 6.85 14.65
N GLY A 14 4.04 6.33 13.42
CA GLY A 14 5.28 6.35 12.63
C GLY A 14 6.20 5.16 12.89
N LEU A 15 7.30 5.11 12.14
CA LEU A 15 8.30 4.04 12.26
C LEU A 15 9.44 4.44 13.20
N ARG A 16 10.07 3.44 13.84
CA ARG A 16 11.25 3.65 14.71
C ARG A 16 12.37 4.43 14.02
N SER A 17 12.60 4.16 12.73
CA SER A 17 13.60 4.83 11.90
C SER A 17 12.94 5.56 10.73
N GLN A 18 12.08 6.54 11.06
CA GLN A 18 11.28 7.26 10.06
C GLN A 18 12.12 7.92 8.96
N SER A 19 13.26 8.53 9.30
CA SER A 19 14.15 9.18 8.33
C SER A 19 14.69 8.21 7.27
N VAL A 20 15.09 7.01 7.70
CA VAL A 20 15.60 5.95 6.81
C VAL A 20 14.48 5.45 5.88
N PHE A 21 13.27 5.31 6.41
CA PHE A 21 12.10 4.96 5.60
C PHE A 21 11.80 6.05 4.55
N ASP A 22 11.81 7.33 4.94
CA ASP A 22 11.52 8.44 4.04
C ASP A 22 12.58 8.54 2.93
N GLU A 23 13.86 8.33 3.25
CA GLU A 23 14.95 8.26 2.28
C GLU A 23 14.78 7.09 1.30
N MET A 24 14.45 5.89 1.81
CA MET A 24 14.20 4.70 1.00
C MET A 24 13.02 4.92 0.06
N ARG A 25 11.88 5.40 0.58
CA ARG A 25 10.69 5.72 -0.21
C ARG A 25 11.00 6.78 -1.27
N GLY A 26 11.71 7.84 -0.89
CA GLY A 26 12.14 8.89 -1.81
C GLY A 26 13.02 8.36 -2.94
N SER A 27 13.92 7.42 -2.65
CA SER A 27 14.76 6.76 -3.65
C SER A 27 13.93 5.97 -4.66
N TYR A 28 12.96 5.18 -4.21
CA TYR A 28 12.07 4.45 -5.12
C TYR A 28 11.15 5.37 -5.94
N ILE A 29 10.76 6.54 -5.42
CA ILE A 29 10.02 7.54 -6.19
C ILE A 29 10.91 8.11 -7.30
N ARG A 30 12.17 8.45 -7.00
CA ARG A 30 13.14 8.91 -8.03
C ARG A 30 13.37 7.87 -9.12
N GLU A 31 13.49 6.59 -8.74
CA GLU A 31 13.63 5.50 -9.72
C GLU A 31 12.37 5.35 -10.59
N LEU A 32 11.17 5.56 -10.04
CA LEU A 32 9.95 5.60 -10.85
C LEU A 32 9.97 6.73 -11.88
N VAL A 33 10.38 7.94 -11.48
CA VAL A 33 10.51 9.09 -12.39
C VAL A 33 11.52 8.81 -13.50
N LYS A 34 12.70 8.28 -13.16
CA LYS A 34 13.73 7.88 -14.13
C LYS A 34 13.19 6.84 -15.12
N ALA A 35 12.55 5.78 -14.62
CA ALA A 35 11.99 4.72 -15.47
C ALA A 35 10.94 5.26 -16.45
N ILE A 36 10.10 6.21 -16.03
CA ILE A 36 9.13 6.86 -16.91
C ILE A 36 9.85 7.68 -17.99
N GLY A 37 10.86 8.47 -17.62
CA GLY A 37 11.64 9.29 -18.55
C GLY A 37 12.37 8.48 -19.62
N LEU A 38 12.71 7.22 -19.35
CA LEU A 38 13.27 6.30 -20.34
C LEU A 38 12.24 5.80 -21.37
N THR A 39 10.94 5.84 -21.04
CA THR A 39 9.87 5.32 -21.88
C THR A 39 9.06 6.40 -22.61
N GLN A 40 8.93 7.58 -22.01
CA GLN A 40 8.10 8.68 -22.53
C GLN A 40 8.99 9.73 -23.20
N LYS A 41 8.59 10.18 -24.40
CA LYS A 41 9.29 11.26 -25.11
C LYS A 41 8.69 12.60 -24.69
N GLY A 42 9.44 13.37 -23.91
CA GLY A 42 9.08 14.73 -23.53
C GLY A 42 8.56 14.86 -22.09
N VAL A 43 8.71 16.07 -21.55
CA VAL A 43 8.43 16.40 -20.14
C VAL A 43 6.94 16.26 -19.82
N VAL A 44 6.06 16.75 -20.70
CA VAL A 44 4.59 16.71 -20.48
C VAL A 44 4.09 15.27 -20.41
N ALA A 45 4.47 14.41 -21.37
CA ALA A 45 4.09 13.01 -21.40
C ALA A 45 4.61 12.25 -20.17
N SER A 46 5.86 12.52 -19.75
CA SER A 46 6.46 11.93 -18.56
C SER A 46 5.69 12.32 -17.28
N SER A 47 5.37 13.60 -17.12
CA SER A 47 4.61 14.10 -15.98
C SER A 47 3.19 13.53 -15.92
N GLN A 48 2.50 13.45 -17.07
CA GLN A 48 1.17 12.85 -17.14
C GLN A 48 1.21 11.36 -16.79
N ARG A 49 2.21 10.62 -17.29
CA ARG A 49 2.39 9.21 -16.97
C ARG A 49 2.70 9.00 -15.49
N PHE A 50 3.55 9.85 -14.91
CA PHE A 50 3.83 9.83 -13.47
C PHE A 50 2.56 10.03 -12.65
N TYR A 51 1.76 11.06 -12.99
CA TYR A 51 0.49 11.34 -12.34
C TYR A 51 -0.49 10.16 -12.42
N GLN A 52 -0.63 9.52 -13.59
CA GLN A 52 -1.49 8.34 -13.75
C GLN A 52 -1.06 7.19 -12.84
N LEU A 53 0.24 6.92 -12.77
CA LEU A 53 0.79 5.84 -11.96
C LEU A 53 0.67 6.12 -10.46
N THR A 54 0.91 7.35 -10.02
CA THR A 54 0.72 7.73 -8.62
C THR A 54 -0.75 7.77 -8.22
N LYS A 55 -1.64 8.19 -9.12
CA LYS A 55 -3.09 8.12 -8.90
C LYS A 55 -3.58 6.68 -8.77
N LEU A 56 -3.04 5.76 -9.57
CA LEU A 56 -3.32 4.33 -9.45
C LEU A 56 -2.87 3.81 -8.06
N MET A 57 -1.67 4.18 -7.60
CA MET A 57 -1.19 3.79 -6.27
C MET A 57 -2.07 4.33 -5.15
N ASP A 58 -2.57 5.58 -5.27
CA ASP A 58 -3.51 6.13 -4.30
C ASP A 58 -4.84 5.36 -4.29
N SER A 59 -5.35 4.93 -5.46
CA SER A 59 -6.59 4.15 -5.53
C SER A 59 -6.47 2.74 -4.91
N MET A 60 -5.25 2.19 -4.84
CA MET A 60 -5.04 0.87 -4.22
C MET A 60 -5.42 0.86 -2.74
N HIS A 61 -5.28 1.99 -2.03
CA HIS A 61 -5.65 2.07 -0.60
C HIS A 61 -7.11 1.70 -0.36
N GLU A 62 -8.02 2.20 -1.19
CA GLU A 62 -9.45 1.92 -1.06
C GLU A 62 -9.80 0.47 -1.44
N ILE A 63 -9.17 -0.05 -2.50
CA ILE A 63 -9.35 -1.44 -2.92
C ILE A 63 -8.85 -2.40 -1.85
N VAL A 64 -7.63 -2.18 -1.34
CA VAL A 64 -7.01 -3.01 -0.31
C VAL A 64 -7.79 -2.96 0.99
N LYS A 65 -8.34 -1.79 1.37
CA LYS A 65 -9.22 -1.69 2.54
C LYS A 65 -10.44 -2.60 2.44
N LYS A 66 -11.11 -2.63 1.28
CA LYS A 66 -12.26 -3.52 1.02
C LYS A 66 -11.85 -4.99 1.04
N LEU A 67 -10.69 -5.31 0.47
CA LEU A 67 -10.14 -6.68 0.50
C LEU A 67 -9.80 -7.13 1.92
N HIS A 68 -9.19 -6.27 2.74
CA HIS A 68 -8.91 -6.56 4.15
C HIS A 68 -10.19 -6.79 4.95
N LEU A 69 -11.23 -5.98 4.72
CA LEU A 69 -12.53 -6.17 5.38
C LEU A 69 -13.16 -7.51 5.01
N PHE A 70 -13.17 -7.84 3.71
CA PHE A 70 -13.67 -9.13 3.25
C PHE A 70 -12.87 -10.29 3.85
N CYS A 71 -11.54 -10.20 3.83
CA CYS A 71 -10.64 -11.21 4.39
C CYS A 71 -10.84 -11.40 5.90
N LEU A 72 -11.01 -10.32 6.67
CA LEU A 72 -11.29 -10.43 8.09
C LEU A 72 -12.65 -11.10 8.34
N ASN A 73 -13.69 -10.73 7.58
CA ASN A 73 -15.01 -11.33 7.73
C ASN A 73 -14.99 -12.84 7.43
N THR A 74 -14.34 -13.25 6.33
CA THR A 74 -14.21 -14.67 5.99
C THR A 74 -13.34 -15.42 6.98
N PHE A 75 -12.32 -14.78 7.55
CA PHE A 75 -11.50 -15.36 8.61
C PHE A 75 -12.30 -15.63 9.89
N LEU A 76 -13.10 -14.65 10.34
CA LEU A 76 -13.96 -14.80 11.52
C LEU A 76 -15.06 -15.84 11.33
N GLN A 77 -15.56 -16.01 10.10
CA GLN A 77 -16.61 -16.97 9.75
C GLN A 77 -16.05 -18.24 9.09
N SER A 78 -14.74 -18.47 9.15
CA SER A 78 -14.03 -19.55 8.44
C SER A 78 -14.66 -20.92 8.62
N ARG A 79 -15.03 -21.28 9.86
CA ARG A 79 -15.71 -22.55 10.17
C ARG A 79 -17.08 -22.68 9.50
N THR A 80 -17.89 -21.63 9.55
CA THR A 80 -19.23 -21.63 8.93
C THR A 80 -19.14 -21.65 7.41
N LEU A 81 -18.15 -20.95 6.84
CA LEU A 81 -17.95 -20.86 5.40
C LEU A 81 -17.11 -22.00 4.82
N SER A 82 -16.61 -22.92 5.66
CA SER A 82 -15.69 -23.99 5.27
C SER A 82 -14.46 -23.48 4.50
N ILE A 83 -13.85 -22.41 5.00
CA ILE A 83 -12.64 -21.79 4.43
C ILE A 83 -11.46 -22.08 5.34
N ASP A 84 -10.43 -22.71 4.79
CA ASP A 84 -9.16 -22.94 5.49
C ASP A 84 -8.17 -21.80 5.26
N PHE A 85 -7.48 -21.41 6.33
CA PHE A 85 -6.40 -20.44 6.30
C PHE A 85 -5.08 -21.11 6.69
N PRO A 86 -4.02 -20.99 5.88
CA PRO A 86 -2.68 -21.43 6.27
C PRO A 86 -2.22 -20.74 7.57
N GLU A 87 -1.34 -21.40 8.33
CA GLU A 87 -0.85 -20.91 9.63
C GLU A 87 -0.27 -19.49 9.54
N MET A 88 0.67 -19.27 8.62
CA MET A 88 1.28 -17.95 8.39
C MET A 88 0.23 -16.86 8.09
N MET A 89 -0.79 -17.18 7.30
CA MET A 89 -1.84 -16.22 6.98
C MET A 89 -2.72 -15.93 8.19
N SER A 90 -3.02 -16.95 9.00
CA SER A 90 -3.81 -16.80 10.22
C SER A 90 -3.11 -15.90 11.23
N GLU A 91 -1.80 -16.05 11.42
CA GLU A 91 -1.00 -15.19 12.28
C GLU A 91 -1.01 -13.73 11.81
N VAL A 92 -0.75 -13.51 10.52
CA VAL A 92 -0.73 -12.15 9.93
C VAL A 92 -2.10 -11.50 10.05
N ILE A 93 -3.18 -12.21 9.72
CA ILE A 93 -4.55 -11.71 9.79
C ILE A 93 -4.90 -11.34 11.23
N ALA A 94 -4.67 -12.25 12.19
CA ALA A 94 -4.99 -12.01 13.60
C ALA A 94 -4.20 -10.82 14.18
N ALA A 95 -2.93 -10.66 13.79
CA ALA A 95 -2.06 -9.62 14.34
C ALA A 95 -2.27 -8.23 13.70
N GLN A 96 -2.58 -8.16 12.41
CA GLN A 96 -2.50 -6.92 11.61
C GLN A 96 -3.85 -6.38 11.15
N LEU A 97 -4.75 -7.23 10.63
CA LEU A 97 -5.99 -6.76 10.01
C LEU A 97 -6.91 -5.97 10.97
N PRO A 98 -7.11 -6.40 12.23
CA PRO A 98 -7.87 -5.62 13.21
C PRO A 98 -7.30 -4.22 13.44
N LYS A 99 -5.96 -4.10 13.55
CA LYS A 99 -5.28 -2.81 13.77
C LYS A 99 -5.45 -1.88 12.57
N ILE A 100 -5.32 -2.42 11.35
CA ILE A 100 -5.52 -1.67 10.11
C ILE A 100 -6.95 -1.13 10.03
N LEU A 101 -7.95 -1.97 10.31
CA LEU A 101 -9.36 -1.59 10.25
C LEU A 101 -9.78 -0.65 11.40
N ALA A 102 -9.10 -0.72 12.55
CA ALA A 102 -9.26 0.21 13.65
C ALA A 102 -8.60 1.59 13.39
N GLY A 103 -7.95 1.79 12.24
CA GLY A 103 -7.33 3.06 11.88
C GLY A 103 -5.96 3.29 12.54
N MET A 104 -5.30 2.24 13.04
CA MET A 104 -3.95 2.32 13.63
C MET A 104 -2.83 2.42 12.57
N VAL A 105 -3.20 2.67 11.31
CA VAL A 105 -2.26 2.84 10.21
C VAL A 105 -2.54 4.13 9.45
N LYS A 106 -1.48 4.71 8.91
CA LYS A 106 -1.50 5.91 8.10
C LYS A 106 -1.17 5.56 6.65
N PRO A 107 -2.15 5.63 5.73
CA PRO A 107 -1.87 5.50 4.30
C PRO A 107 -1.11 6.73 3.81
N LEU A 108 -0.04 6.50 3.05
CA LEU A 108 0.76 7.52 2.40
C LEU A 108 0.25 7.70 0.97
N ILE A 109 -0.42 8.84 0.74
CA ILE A 109 -0.97 9.24 -0.55
C ILE A 109 -0.04 10.22 -1.26
N PHE A 110 0.01 10.12 -2.59
CA PHE A 110 0.71 11.09 -3.42
C PHE A 110 -0.12 12.35 -3.61
N HIS A 111 -1.42 12.20 -3.83
CA HIS A 111 -2.32 13.30 -4.16
C HIS A 111 -3.33 13.49 -3.02
N ARG A 112 -3.15 14.55 -2.23
CA ARG A 112 -4.17 15.00 -1.28
C ARG A 112 -5.40 15.48 -2.05
N LYS A 113 -6.60 15.18 -1.53
CA LYS A 113 -7.84 15.78 -2.05
C LYS A 113 -7.87 17.27 -1.77
#